data_AF-A0A947HN81-F1
#
_entry.id   AF-A0A947HN81-F1
#
_cell.length_a   1.000
_cell.length_b   1.000
_cell.length_c   1.000
_cell.angle_alpha   90.00
_cell.angle_beta   90.00
_cell.angle_gamma   90.00
#
_symmetry.space_group_name_H-M   'P 1'
#
loop_
_entity.id
_entity.type
_entity.pdbx_description
1 polymer ?
#
loop_
_entity_poly.entity_id
_entity_poly.type
_entity_poly.pdbx_seq_one_letter_code
_entity_poly.pdbx_strand_id
1 'polypeptide(L)'
;MRTLTPDLGTYLHAVSGGPVSAPCRLTHIEERLSLALRGRYRLESIRLFDHELVLAVESDGLESATPAAYAAHTAAISSAGGGASVVLVLSGITSTMRARLIAARVPFIVPGNQLFLPMLLVDLRERMTRPVVPREGALGNVAQIVVLAHLERQRMDAMSLADAANLLGYSPMMLTKAKDELVAAGLCTMRREGRSLRIAFEVEGRALWEKASPRLSSPVVRTQLVCLQPVDPRAEAAVGFVRSGISALSDLTDLGDDAVVTYATGKTDTVARSLRRVDLEDAANARLEVWRYDPELLSTDGRVDALSLYLSLRDSADERVQRALDQLLETLRW
;
A
#
# COMPACT_ATOMS: atom_id res chain seq x y z
N MET A 1 -6.88 16.68 -38.26
CA MET A 1 -6.08 15.52 -37.80
C MET A 1 -5.28 15.92 -36.56
N ARG A 2 -5.93 16.00 -35.39
CA ARG A 2 -5.24 16.15 -34.10
C ARG A 2 -5.38 14.83 -33.36
N THR A 3 -4.23 14.38 -32.88
CA THR A 3 -3.82 13.06 -32.45
C THR A 3 -4.46 12.61 -31.13
N LEU A 4 -4.45 11.30 -30.89
CA LEU A 4 -4.48 10.69 -29.55
C LEU A 4 -3.56 11.53 -28.65
N THR A 5 -3.88 11.63 -27.36
CA THR A 5 -2.89 12.11 -26.38
C THR A 5 -1.56 11.39 -26.67
N PRO A 6 -0.43 12.10 -26.84
CA PRO A 6 0.85 11.50 -27.28
C PRO A 6 1.22 10.24 -26.49
N ASP A 7 0.86 10.24 -25.21
CA ASP A 7 1.06 9.14 -24.26
C ASP A 7 0.24 7.89 -24.59
N LEU A 8 -1.01 8.02 -25.07
CA LEU A 8 -1.86 6.88 -25.40
C LEU A 8 -1.41 6.20 -26.71
N GLY A 9 -1.05 6.99 -27.74
CA GLY A 9 -0.54 6.44 -29.00
C GLY A 9 0.78 5.69 -28.80
N THR A 10 1.71 6.28 -28.04
CA THR A 10 2.99 5.66 -27.67
C THR A 10 2.77 4.39 -26.86
N TYR A 11 1.86 4.42 -25.89
CA TYR A 11 1.53 3.28 -25.05
C TYR A 11 0.92 2.12 -25.85
N LEU A 12 -0.05 2.40 -26.72
CA LEU A 12 -0.69 1.37 -27.53
C LEU A 12 0.30 0.72 -28.50
N HIS A 13 1.19 1.49 -29.13
CA HIS A 13 2.26 0.94 -29.98
C HIS A 13 3.23 0.05 -29.19
N ALA A 14 3.60 0.45 -27.97
CA ALA A 14 4.48 -0.34 -27.12
C ALA A 14 3.87 -1.68 -26.67
N VAL A 15 2.54 -1.74 -26.55
CA VAL A 15 1.81 -2.96 -26.17
C VAL A 15 1.52 -3.84 -27.38
N SER A 16 1.07 -3.25 -28.50
CA SER A 16 0.62 -4.01 -29.67
C SER A 16 1.76 -4.58 -30.52
N GLY A 17 2.96 -4.00 -30.44
CA GLY A 17 4.10 -4.41 -31.27
C GLY A 17 3.91 -4.16 -32.77
N GLY A 18 2.87 -3.44 -33.17
CA GLY A 18 2.48 -3.19 -34.56
C GLY A 18 1.82 -1.82 -34.76
N PRO A 19 1.60 -1.38 -36.02
CA PRO A 19 1.09 -0.06 -36.32
C PRO A 19 -0.35 0.11 -35.81
N VAL A 20 -0.56 1.13 -34.97
CA VAL A 20 -1.87 1.54 -34.49
C VAL A 20 -2.44 2.57 -35.47
N SER A 21 -3.70 2.41 -35.91
CA SER A 21 -4.27 3.35 -36.89
C SER A 21 -4.41 4.76 -36.31
N ALA A 22 -4.33 5.77 -37.17
CA ALA A 22 -4.60 7.14 -36.75
C ALA A 22 -6.05 7.24 -36.23
N PRO A 23 -6.26 7.90 -35.08
CA PRO A 23 -7.58 8.03 -34.47
C PRO A 23 -8.48 8.92 -35.31
N CYS A 24 -9.74 8.54 -35.47
CA CYS A 24 -10.74 9.36 -36.15
C CYS A 24 -11.85 9.76 -35.18
N ARG A 25 -12.21 11.04 -35.12
CA ARG A 25 -13.23 11.51 -34.18
C ARG A 25 -14.63 11.09 -34.64
N LEU A 26 -15.43 10.55 -33.72
CA LEU A 26 -16.75 10.00 -34.01
C LEU A 26 -17.87 10.98 -33.65
N THR A 27 -17.88 12.17 -34.27
CA THR A 27 -18.86 13.24 -33.98
C THR A 27 -20.31 12.80 -34.22
N HIS A 28 -20.55 11.95 -35.21
CA HIS A 28 -21.88 11.39 -35.51
C HIS A 28 -22.44 10.50 -34.39
N ILE A 29 -21.59 9.88 -33.57
CA ILE A 29 -22.02 9.14 -32.37
C ILE A 29 -22.23 10.10 -31.21
N GLU A 30 -21.32 11.07 -31.03
CA GLU A 30 -21.40 12.10 -29.99
C GLU A 30 -22.77 12.83 -30.04
N GLU A 31 -23.27 13.19 -31.22
CA GLU A 31 -24.56 13.88 -31.41
C GLU A 31 -25.78 13.08 -30.94
N ARG A 32 -25.69 11.75 -30.92
CA ARG A 32 -26.76 10.84 -30.50
C ARG A 32 -26.77 10.57 -28.99
N LEU A 33 -25.76 11.04 -28.27
CA LEU A 33 -25.63 10.85 -26.82
C LEU A 33 -26.35 11.94 -26.01
N SER A 34 -26.66 11.61 -24.75
CA SER A 34 -27.16 12.59 -23.78
C SER A 34 -26.13 13.71 -23.54
N LEU A 35 -26.60 14.89 -23.12
CA LEU A 35 -25.74 16.05 -22.87
C LEU A 35 -24.65 15.75 -21.81
N ALA A 36 -25.00 14.95 -20.80
CA ALA A 36 -24.08 14.51 -19.75
C ALA A 36 -22.91 13.67 -20.31
N LEU A 37 -23.20 12.73 -21.22
CA LEU A 37 -22.16 11.90 -21.84
C LEU A 37 -21.32 12.70 -22.84
N ARG A 38 -21.93 13.63 -23.59
CA ARG A 38 -21.21 14.56 -24.48
C ARG A 38 -20.24 15.48 -23.75
N GLY A 39 -20.58 15.91 -22.54
CA GLY A 39 -19.71 16.74 -21.70
C GLY A 39 -18.57 15.94 -21.04
N ARG A 40 -18.74 14.63 -20.86
CA ARG A 40 -17.77 13.76 -20.18
C ARG A 40 -16.76 13.12 -21.12
N TYR A 41 -17.23 12.62 -22.27
CA TYR A 41 -16.42 11.81 -23.17
C TYR A 41 -16.21 12.45 -24.53
N ARG A 42 -14.97 12.37 -25.02
CA ARG A 42 -14.62 12.55 -26.42
C ARG A 42 -14.50 11.17 -27.08
N LEU A 43 -15.16 10.96 -28.22
CA LEU A 43 -15.17 9.67 -28.91
C LEU A 43 -14.19 9.64 -30.09
N GLU A 44 -13.32 8.64 -30.10
CA GLU A 44 -12.35 8.39 -31.16
C GLU A 44 -12.43 6.93 -31.61
N SER A 45 -12.35 6.65 -32.91
CA SER A 45 -12.17 5.28 -33.40
C SER A 45 -10.70 4.95 -33.58
N ILE A 46 -10.36 3.70 -33.30
CA ILE A 46 -9.04 3.14 -33.52
C ILE A 46 -9.16 1.71 -34.04
N ARG A 47 -8.19 1.28 -34.83
CA ARG A 47 -8.02 -0.13 -35.20
C ARG A 47 -6.85 -0.72 -34.42
N LEU A 48 -7.13 -1.78 -33.66
CA LEU A 48 -6.15 -2.49 -32.85
C LEU A 48 -6.33 -4.00 -33.10
N PHE A 49 -5.26 -4.69 -33.48
CA PHE A 49 -5.28 -6.12 -33.85
C PHE A 49 -6.36 -6.48 -34.88
N ASP A 50 -6.56 -5.63 -35.90
CA ASP A 50 -7.62 -5.77 -36.92
C ASP A 50 -9.08 -5.63 -36.43
N HIS A 51 -9.28 -5.16 -35.20
CA HIS A 51 -10.60 -4.83 -34.67
C HIS A 51 -10.81 -3.32 -34.56
N GLU A 52 -11.97 -2.85 -35.01
CA GLU A 52 -12.39 -1.46 -34.81
C GLU A 52 -12.98 -1.28 -33.41
N LEU A 53 -12.42 -0.31 -32.70
CA LEU A 53 -12.78 0.03 -31.32
C LEU A 53 -13.16 1.50 -31.24
N VAL A 54 -14.13 1.79 -30.38
CA VAL A 54 -14.53 3.15 -30.00
C VAL A 54 -13.89 3.47 -28.65
N LEU A 55 -12.94 4.40 -28.65
CA LEU A 55 -12.35 4.96 -27.45
C LEU A 55 -13.24 6.08 -26.92
N ALA A 56 -13.74 5.92 -25.70
CA ALA A 56 -14.41 6.95 -24.94
C ALA A 56 -13.40 7.60 -23.98
N VAL A 57 -12.80 8.70 -24.44
CA VAL A 57 -11.76 9.44 -23.69
C VAL A 57 -12.42 10.37 -22.69
N GLU A 58 -12.22 10.09 -21.40
CA GLU A 58 -12.75 10.93 -20.32
C GLU A 58 -12.02 12.28 -20.29
N SER A 59 -12.79 13.36 -20.12
CA SER A 59 -12.24 14.71 -20.01
C SER A 59 -11.52 14.88 -18.67
N ASP A 60 -10.37 15.56 -18.69
CA ASP A 60 -9.56 15.81 -17.50
C ASP A 60 -10.29 16.69 -16.47
N GLY A 61 -10.04 16.44 -15.18
CA GLY A 61 -10.58 17.24 -14.08
C GLY A 61 -12.00 16.87 -13.62
N LEU A 62 -12.58 15.80 -14.16
CA LEU A 62 -13.86 15.25 -13.69
C LEU A 62 -13.66 14.26 -12.53
N GLU A 63 -14.62 14.22 -11.61
CA GLU A 63 -14.67 13.17 -10.59
C GLU A 63 -14.87 11.79 -11.23
N SER A 64 -14.10 10.80 -10.78
CA SER A 64 -14.23 9.41 -11.24
C SER A 64 -15.65 8.89 -10.98
N ALA A 65 -16.28 8.33 -12.02
CA ALA A 65 -17.60 7.73 -11.87
C ALA A 65 -17.50 6.38 -11.13
N THR A 66 -18.64 5.88 -10.66
CA THR A 66 -18.71 4.52 -10.10
C THR A 66 -18.57 3.46 -11.20
N PRO A 67 -18.11 2.24 -10.89
CA PRO A 67 -18.01 1.16 -11.88
C PRO A 67 -19.34 0.87 -12.59
N ALA A 68 -20.46 0.93 -11.86
CA ALA A 68 -21.79 0.72 -12.40
C ALA A 68 -22.18 1.84 -13.39
N ALA A 69 -21.81 3.09 -13.09
CA ALA A 69 -22.01 4.21 -14.00
C ALA A 69 -21.13 4.06 -15.26
N TYR A 70 -19.86 3.69 -15.11
CA TYR A 70 -18.99 3.41 -16.26
C TYR A 70 -19.54 2.30 -17.16
N ALA A 71 -20.08 1.22 -16.59
CA ALA A 71 -20.76 0.15 -17.35
C ALA A 71 -22.01 0.67 -18.09
N ALA A 72 -22.81 1.52 -17.45
CA ALA A 72 -23.97 2.13 -18.09
C ALA A 72 -23.56 3.08 -19.23
N HIS A 73 -22.48 3.85 -19.05
CA HIS A 73 -21.95 4.76 -20.06
C HIS A 73 -21.46 3.99 -21.28
N THR A 74 -20.67 2.94 -21.11
CA THR A 74 -20.17 2.13 -22.23
C THR A 74 -21.30 1.46 -22.99
N ALA A 75 -22.32 0.95 -22.29
CA ALA A 75 -23.51 0.38 -22.93
C ALA A 75 -24.30 1.42 -23.74
N ALA A 76 -24.48 2.63 -23.20
CA ALA A 76 -25.15 3.72 -23.91
C ALA A 76 -24.38 4.16 -25.17
N ILE A 77 -23.06 4.29 -25.07
CA ILE A 77 -22.20 4.65 -26.21
C ILE A 77 -22.20 3.54 -27.26
N SER A 78 -22.14 2.28 -26.84
CA SER A 78 -22.18 1.12 -27.75
C SER A 78 -23.51 1.09 -28.53
N SER A 79 -24.63 1.29 -27.83
CA SER A 79 -25.96 1.36 -28.46
C SER A 79 -26.07 2.51 -29.48
N ALA A 80 -25.59 3.70 -29.13
CA ALA A 80 -25.56 4.85 -30.05
C ALA A 80 -24.65 4.61 -31.27
N GLY A 81 -23.58 3.84 -31.09
CA GLY A 81 -22.62 3.44 -32.12
C GLY A 81 -22.98 2.17 -32.89
N GLY A 82 -24.20 1.64 -32.77
CA GLY A 82 -24.63 0.46 -33.52
C GLY A 82 -24.03 -0.87 -33.04
N GLY A 83 -23.72 -0.97 -31.75
CA GLY A 83 -23.12 -2.17 -31.14
C GLY A 83 -21.59 -2.19 -31.17
N ALA A 84 -20.96 -1.05 -31.44
CA ALA A 84 -19.51 -0.96 -31.47
C ALA A 84 -18.88 -1.32 -30.11
N SER A 85 -17.68 -1.91 -30.14
CA SER A 85 -16.88 -2.22 -28.96
C SER A 85 -16.32 -0.94 -28.34
N VAL A 86 -16.85 -0.56 -27.19
CA VAL A 86 -16.45 0.67 -26.48
C VAL A 86 -15.40 0.38 -25.42
N VAL A 87 -14.36 1.19 -25.39
CA VAL A 87 -13.26 1.13 -24.42
C VAL A 87 -13.13 2.49 -23.74
N LEU A 88 -13.13 2.50 -22.41
CA LEU A 88 -12.91 3.73 -21.64
C LEU A 88 -11.42 4.08 -21.62
N VAL A 89 -11.06 5.33 -21.87
CA VAL A 89 -9.71 5.84 -21.62
C VAL A 89 -9.77 6.74 -20.40
N LEU A 90 -9.09 6.32 -19.33
CA LEU A 90 -9.11 6.97 -18.02
C LEU A 90 -7.70 7.44 -17.66
N SER A 91 -7.58 8.60 -16.99
CA SER A 91 -6.30 9.17 -16.57
C SER A 91 -5.66 8.40 -15.39
N GLY A 92 -6.48 7.75 -14.56
CA GLY A 92 -6.02 6.89 -13.47
C GLY A 92 -7.19 6.16 -12.81
N ILE A 93 -6.91 4.99 -12.21
CA ILE A 93 -7.89 4.22 -11.42
C ILE A 93 -7.22 3.60 -10.19
N THR A 94 -7.98 3.47 -9.10
CA THR A 94 -7.54 2.75 -7.90
C THR A 94 -7.56 1.23 -8.13
N SER A 95 -6.87 0.46 -7.28
CA SER A 95 -6.88 -1.01 -7.32
C SER A 95 -8.29 -1.59 -7.17
N THR A 96 -9.10 -1.02 -6.28
CA THR A 96 -10.50 -1.41 -6.06
C THR A 96 -11.37 -1.11 -7.28
N MET A 97 -11.21 0.06 -7.89
CA MET A 97 -11.93 0.44 -9.12
C MET A 97 -11.58 -0.52 -10.26
N ARG A 98 -10.28 -0.84 -10.42
CA ARG A 98 -9.79 -1.82 -11.41
C ARG A 98 -10.46 -3.18 -11.24
N ALA A 99 -10.45 -3.73 -10.02
CA ALA A 99 -11.06 -5.04 -9.74
C ALA A 99 -12.54 -5.06 -10.09
N ARG A 100 -13.28 -3.99 -9.75
CA ARG A 100 -14.71 -3.87 -10.06
C ARG A 100 -14.99 -3.70 -11.55
N LEU A 101 -14.18 -2.94 -12.29
CA LEU A 101 -14.29 -2.80 -13.74
C LEU A 101 -14.01 -4.13 -14.46
N ILE A 102 -13.02 -4.90 -14.00
CA ILE A 102 -12.71 -6.24 -14.52
C ILE A 102 -13.86 -7.20 -14.24
N ALA A 103 -14.39 -7.23 -13.00
CA ALA A 103 -15.52 -8.07 -12.63
C ALA A 103 -16.77 -7.74 -13.46
N ALA A 104 -17.02 -6.46 -13.70
CA ALA A 104 -18.11 -5.97 -14.56
C ALA A 104 -17.82 -6.11 -16.07
N ARG A 105 -16.64 -6.64 -16.46
CA ARG A 105 -16.17 -6.78 -17.84
C ARG A 105 -16.21 -5.47 -18.66
N VAL A 106 -15.99 -4.34 -18.00
CA VAL A 106 -15.94 -3.04 -18.65
C VAL A 106 -14.53 -2.83 -19.23
N PRO A 107 -14.37 -2.70 -20.56
CA PRO A 107 -13.06 -2.50 -21.18
C PRO A 107 -12.50 -1.11 -20.86
N PHE A 108 -11.23 -1.03 -20.47
CA PHE A 108 -10.57 0.24 -20.16
C PHE A 108 -9.07 0.26 -20.51
N ILE A 109 -8.54 1.46 -20.71
CA ILE A 109 -7.13 1.78 -20.91
C ILE A 109 -6.75 2.92 -19.97
N VAL A 110 -5.65 2.74 -19.22
CA VAL A 110 -4.97 3.78 -18.47
C VAL A 110 -3.57 3.98 -19.08
N PRO A 111 -3.37 5.02 -19.91
CA PRO A 111 -2.12 5.25 -20.63
C PRO A 111 -0.89 5.16 -19.73
N GLY A 112 0.14 4.42 -20.17
CA GLY A 112 1.40 4.28 -19.45
C GLY A 112 1.35 3.43 -18.17
N ASN A 113 0.21 2.79 -17.89
CA ASN A 113 0.00 1.99 -16.69
C ASN A 113 -0.56 0.59 -16.99
N GLN A 114 -1.79 0.48 -17.50
CA GLN A 114 -2.49 -0.80 -17.65
C GLN A 114 -3.62 -0.74 -18.69
N LEU A 115 -3.96 -1.89 -19.30
CA LEU A 115 -5.10 -2.04 -20.18
C LEU A 115 -5.84 -3.36 -19.95
N PHE A 116 -7.15 -3.32 -20.08
CA PHE A 116 -8.02 -4.47 -19.99
C PHE A 116 -9.02 -4.45 -21.16
N LEU A 117 -8.78 -5.30 -22.15
CA LEU A 117 -9.64 -5.46 -23.33
C LEU A 117 -10.14 -6.91 -23.39
N PRO A 118 -11.19 -7.28 -22.64
CA PRO A 118 -11.64 -8.67 -22.54
C PRO A 118 -12.05 -9.29 -23.88
N MET A 119 -12.33 -8.46 -24.88
CA MET A 119 -12.63 -8.86 -26.26
C MET A 119 -11.39 -9.15 -27.13
N LEU A 120 -10.18 -8.76 -26.70
CA LEU A 120 -8.96 -8.76 -27.54
C LEU A 120 -7.68 -9.20 -26.82
N LEU A 121 -7.33 -8.54 -25.71
CA LEU A 121 -6.02 -8.68 -25.06
C LEU A 121 -6.07 -8.22 -23.59
N VAL A 122 -5.32 -8.90 -22.72
CA VAL A 122 -5.15 -8.52 -21.30
C VAL A 122 -3.65 -8.34 -21.01
N ASP A 123 -3.22 -7.10 -20.70
CA ASP A 123 -1.87 -6.76 -20.22
C ASP A 123 -1.98 -6.02 -18.87
N LEU A 124 -1.91 -6.80 -17.78
CA LEU A 124 -1.94 -6.30 -16.41
C LEU A 124 -0.53 -6.29 -15.86
N ARG A 125 0.04 -5.09 -15.65
CA ARG A 125 1.37 -4.93 -15.05
C ARG A 125 1.23 -4.48 -13.60
N GLU A 126 1.67 -5.31 -12.67
CA GLU A 126 1.83 -4.92 -11.28
C GLU A 126 3.06 -4.03 -11.12
N ARG A 127 2.83 -2.71 -11.05
CA ARG A 127 3.79 -1.83 -10.40
C ARG A 127 3.57 -1.95 -8.90
N MET A 128 4.34 -2.83 -8.27
CA MET A 128 4.57 -2.77 -6.83
C MET A 128 4.84 -1.32 -6.45
N THR A 129 4.08 -0.81 -5.48
CA THR A 129 4.21 0.56 -4.96
C THR A 129 5.69 0.88 -4.83
N ARG A 130 6.11 1.99 -5.44
CA ARG A 130 7.49 2.47 -5.49
C ARG A 130 8.16 2.21 -4.14
N PRO A 131 9.33 1.53 -4.07
CA PRO A 131 10.00 1.33 -2.80
C PRO A 131 10.14 2.69 -2.13
N VAL A 132 9.64 2.81 -0.89
CA VAL A 132 9.77 4.01 -0.08
C VAL A 132 11.25 4.37 -0.10
N VAL A 133 11.59 5.45 -0.79
CA VAL A 133 12.96 5.94 -0.83
C VAL A 133 13.34 6.21 0.63
N PRO A 134 14.43 5.64 1.16
CA PRO A 134 14.86 5.92 2.51
C PRO A 134 14.97 7.44 2.68
N ARG A 135 14.23 8.00 3.63
CA ARG A 135 14.36 9.42 3.98
C ARG A 135 15.82 9.66 4.36
N GLU A 136 16.43 10.74 3.87
CA GLU A 136 17.81 11.08 4.24
C GLU A 136 17.92 11.15 5.77
N GLY A 137 18.84 10.37 6.35
CA GLY A 137 19.01 10.28 7.80
C GLY A 137 18.01 9.39 8.54
N ALA A 138 17.28 8.50 7.85
CA ALA A 138 16.45 7.48 8.47
C ALA A 138 17.28 6.51 9.34
N LEU A 139 16.71 6.12 10.48
CA LEU A 139 17.32 5.13 11.36
C LEU A 139 17.23 3.72 10.74
N GLY A 140 18.27 2.91 10.97
CA GLY A 140 18.20 1.48 10.72
C GLY A 140 17.20 0.78 11.64
N ASN A 141 16.74 -0.40 11.22
CA ASN A 141 15.70 -1.16 11.94
C ASN A 141 16.03 -1.37 13.42
N VAL A 142 17.28 -1.70 13.74
CA VAL A 142 17.70 -1.96 15.13
C VAL A 142 17.69 -0.69 15.96
N ALA A 143 18.16 0.44 15.41
CA ALA A 143 18.10 1.74 16.10
C ALA A 143 16.65 2.18 16.33
N GLN A 144 15.77 1.99 15.35
CA GLN A 144 14.34 2.23 15.49
C GLN A 144 13.72 1.38 16.61
N ILE A 145 13.98 0.07 16.65
CA ILE A 145 13.45 -0.80 17.72
C ILE A 145 13.94 -0.36 19.09
N VAL A 146 15.19 0.06 19.24
CA VAL A 146 15.70 0.55 20.53
C VAL A 146 14.91 1.77 21.02
N VAL A 147 14.57 2.70 20.12
CA VAL A 147 13.74 3.86 20.46
C VAL A 147 12.32 3.44 20.83
N LEU A 148 11.70 2.58 20.03
CA LEU A 148 10.33 2.11 20.26
C LEU A 148 10.21 1.30 21.55
N ALA A 149 11.17 0.40 21.82
CA ALA A 149 11.25 -0.36 23.06
C ALA A 149 11.42 0.55 24.28
N HIS A 150 12.24 1.61 24.17
CA HIS A 150 12.41 2.58 25.24
C HIS A 150 11.11 3.33 25.57
N LEU A 151 10.32 3.67 24.55
CA LEU A 151 9.08 4.43 24.71
C LEU A 151 7.91 3.58 25.22
N GLU A 152 7.76 2.33 24.76
CA GLU A 152 6.54 1.54 25.04
C GLU A 152 6.73 0.33 25.96
N ARG A 153 7.96 -0.19 26.09
CA ARG A 153 8.19 -1.44 26.82
C ARG A 153 8.92 -1.21 28.12
N GLN A 154 10.15 -0.76 28.02
CA GLN A 154 11.05 -0.69 29.15
C GLN A 154 12.10 0.38 28.90
N ARG A 155 12.39 1.14 29.95
CA ARG A 155 13.44 2.15 29.98
C ARG A 155 14.82 1.56 29.63
N MET A 156 15.20 1.67 28.36
CA MET A 156 16.49 1.24 27.82
C MET A 156 17.70 2.01 28.36
N ASP A 157 17.49 3.15 29.03
CA ASP A 157 18.54 3.96 29.64
C ASP A 157 19.03 3.42 30.99
N ALA A 158 18.21 2.58 31.63
CA ALA A 158 18.56 1.90 32.86
C ALA A 158 19.48 0.68 32.65
N MET A 159 19.66 0.21 31.41
CA MET A 159 20.35 -1.03 31.10
C MET A 159 21.67 -0.82 30.34
N SER A 160 22.57 -1.81 30.41
CA SER A 160 23.77 -1.80 29.58
C SER A 160 23.43 -2.12 28.13
N LEU A 161 24.29 -1.70 27.20
CA LEU A 161 24.13 -2.04 25.79
C LEU A 161 24.10 -3.56 25.53
N ALA A 162 24.80 -4.34 26.37
CA ALA A 162 24.81 -5.80 26.29
C ALA A 162 23.46 -6.39 26.76
N ASP A 163 22.88 -5.85 27.82
CA ASP A 163 21.57 -6.29 28.32
C ASP A 163 20.47 -5.92 27.32
N ALA A 164 20.52 -4.73 26.74
CA ALA A 164 19.65 -4.31 25.66
C ALA A 164 19.73 -5.25 24.44
N ALA A 165 20.93 -5.71 24.10
CA ALA A 165 21.14 -6.65 23.01
C ALA A 165 20.48 -8.00 23.28
N ASN A 166 20.66 -8.53 24.50
CA ASN A 166 20.06 -9.79 24.91
C ASN A 166 18.52 -9.69 24.97
N LEU A 167 17.99 -8.60 25.53
CA LEU A 167 16.55 -8.36 25.66
C LEU A 167 15.85 -8.34 24.28
N LEU A 168 16.47 -7.68 23.31
CA LEU A 168 15.90 -7.53 21.96
C LEU A 168 16.27 -8.68 21.01
N GLY A 169 17.03 -9.69 21.46
CA GLY A 169 17.45 -10.82 20.64
C GLY A 169 18.43 -10.47 19.52
N TYR A 170 19.19 -9.38 19.66
CA TYR A 170 20.16 -8.93 18.66
C TYR A 170 21.61 -9.11 19.13
N SER A 171 22.54 -9.24 18.20
CA SER A 171 23.96 -9.34 18.52
C SER A 171 24.50 -8.01 19.08
N PRO A 172 25.52 -8.05 19.97
CA PRO A 172 26.14 -6.84 20.50
C PRO A 172 26.70 -5.90 19.42
N MET A 173 27.15 -6.45 18.29
CA MET A 173 27.62 -5.68 17.14
C MET A 173 26.48 -4.87 16.49
N MET A 174 25.29 -5.47 16.35
CA MET A 174 24.12 -4.78 15.79
C MET A 174 23.67 -3.63 16.71
N LEU A 175 23.69 -3.83 18.03
CA LEU A 175 23.39 -2.76 18.98
C LEU A 175 24.47 -1.67 19.02
N THR A 176 25.74 -2.01 18.83
CA THR A 176 26.82 -1.02 18.72
C THR A 176 26.61 -0.10 17.52
N LYS A 177 26.24 -0.67 16.37
CA LYS A 177 25.90 0.11 15.18
C LYS A 177 24.63 0.95 15.40
N ALA A 178 23.59 0.36 15.98
CA ALA A 178 22.36 1.08 16.30
C ALA A 178 22.63 2.28 17.22
N LYS A 179 23.47 2.09 18.23
CA LYS A 179 23.95 3.15 19.12
C LYS A 179 24.67 4.26 18.35
N ASP A 180 25.57 3.94 17.42
CA ASP A 180 26.24 4.96 16.60
C ASP A 180 25.24 5.77 15.77
N GLU A 181 24.22 5.12 15.20
CA GLU A 181 23.14 5.78 14.46
C GLU A 181 22.30 6.71 15.36
N LEU A 182 21.95 6.27 16.58
CA LEU A 182 21.19 7.07 17.54
C LEU A 182 21.97 8.31 18.03
N VAL A 183 23.28 8.17 18.26
CA VAL A 183 24.17 9.29 18.59
C VAL A 183 24.28 10.27 17.42
N ALA A 184 24.48 9.76 16.20
CA ALA A 184 24.56 10.59 15.00
C ALA A 184 23.23 11.31 14.69
N ALA A 185 22.09 10.72 15.06
CA ALA A 185 20.77 11.34 14.98
C ALA A 185 20.50 12.36 16.11
N GLY A 186 21.40 12.49 17.09
CA GLY A 186 21.25 13.36 18.25
C GLY A 186 20.13 12.92 19.20
N LEU A 187 19.82 11.62 19.25
CA LEU A 187 18.76 11.10 20.12
C LEU A 187 19.28 10.70 21.50
N CYS A 188 20.53 10.26 21.57
CA CYS A 188 21.15 9.81 22.82
C CYS A 188 22.64 10.16 22.90
N THR A 189 23.15 10.12 24.12
CA THR A 189 24.57 10.16 24.45
C THR A 189 25.00 8.87 25.15
N MET A 190 26.32 8.66 25.28
CA MET A 190 26.85 7.51 26.02
C MET A 190 27.26 7.92 27.42
N ARG A 191 26.75 7.19 28.41
CA ARG A 191 27.26 7.26 29.78
C ARG A 191 28.00 5.98 30.12
N ARG A 192 29.23 6.14 30.61
CA ARG A 192 30.03 5.04 31.13
C ARG A 192 29.76 4.94 32.62
N GLU A 193 29.25 3.80 33.06
CA GLU A 193 28.98 3.54 34.47
C GLU A 193 29.71 2.27 34.89
N GLY A 194 30.86 2.46 35.55
CA GLY A 194 31.80 1.38 35.83
C GLY A 194 32.37 0.76 34.55
N ARG A 195 32.13 -0.55 34.37
CA ARG A 195 32.62 -1.33 33.20
C ARG A 195 31.62 -1.40 32.05
N SER A 196 30.39 -0.90 32.23
CA SER A 196 29.34 -0.97 31.22
C SER A 196 29.07 0.39 30.57
N LEU A 197 28.56 0.32 29.35
CA LEU A 197 28.18 1.47 28.53
C LEU A 197 26.66 1.49 28.43
N ARG A 198 26.03 2.62 28.77
CA ARG A 198 24.57 2.80 28.74
C ARG A 198 24.17 3.89 27.76
N ILE A 199 23.04 3.68 27.11
CA ILE A 199 22.38 4.67 26.24
C ILE A 199 21.68 5.67 27.16
N ALA A 200 21.96 6.96 27.03
CA ALA A 200 21.23 8.00 27.76
C ALA A 200 20.50 8.88 26.75
N PHE A 201 19.18 8.75 26.66
CA PHE A 201 18.37 9.62 25.79
C PHE A 201 18.41 11.06 26.30
N GLU A 202 18.45 12.02 25.38
CA GLU A 202 18.53 13.45 25.73
C GLU A 202 17.21 14.03 26.25
N VAL A 203 16.11 13.43 25.80
CA VAL A 203 14.73 13.81 26.12
C VAL A 203 13.93 12.52 26.36
N GLU A 204 12.80 12.63 27.05
CA GLU A 204 11.96 11.49 27.44
C GLU A 204 10.54 11.60 26.86
N GLY A 205 9.82 10.49 26.87
CA GLY A 205 8.41 10.40 26.54
C GLY A 205 8.06 11.03 25.19
N ARG A 206 7.03 11.88 25.17
CA ARG A 206 6.52 12.51 23.94
C ARG A 206 7.55 13.36 23.21
N ALA A 207 8.43 14.03 23.95
CA ALA A 207 9.48 14.86 23.35
C ALA A 207 10.52 14.00 22.59
N LEU A 208 10.83 12.80 23.11
CA LEU A 208 11.69 11.84 22.40
C LEU A 208 11.01 11.32 21.13
N TRP A 209 9.72 11.00 21.20
CA TRP A 209 8.96 10.58 20.03
C TRP A 209 8.93 11.64 18.94
N GLU A 210 8.59 12.89 19.27
CA GLU A 210 8.54 13.99 18.32
C GLU A 210 9.91 14.24 17.65
N LYS A 211 11.01 14.08 18.41
CA LYS A 211 12.38 14.18 17.89
C LYS A 211 12.76 13.00 16.98
N ALA A 212 12.34 11.78 17.32
CA ALA A 212 12.72 10.56 16.60
C ALA A 212 11.84 10.26 15.38
N SER A 213 10.53 10.49 15.48
CA SER A 213 9.50 10.11 14.50
C SER A 213 9.81 10.47 13.04
N PRO A 214 10.37 11.65 12.71
CA PRO A 214 10.75 12.01 11.34
C PRO A 214 11.80 11.06 10.71
N ARG A 215 12.63 10.42 11.54
CA ARG A 215 13.69 9.49 11.13
C ARG A 215 13.25 8.02 11.17
N LEU A 216 12.09 7.73 11.77
CA LEU A 216 11.54 6.37 11.82
C LEU A 216 10.85 6.03 10.50
N SER A 217 10.93 4.77 10.10
CA SER A 217 10.36 4.24 8.86
C SER A 217 9.19 3.31 9.14
N SER A 218 8.30 3.14 8.16
CA SER A 218 7.24 2.13 8.25
C SER A 218 7.89 0.74 8.44
N PRO A 219 7.41 -0.05 9.42
CA PRO A 219 7.88 -1.41 9.60
C PRO A 219 7.47 -2.31 8.45
N VAL A 220 6.41 -1.97 7.71
CA VAL A 220 5.86 -2.80 6.64
C VAL A 220 6.80 -2.77 5.42
N VAL A 221 7.24 -3.95 4.98
CA VAL A 221 8.05 -4.13 3.76
C VAL A 221 7.16 -4.51 2.58
N ARG A 222 6.17 -5.35 2.84
CA ARG A 222 5.20 -5.83 1.85
C ARG A 222 3.94 -6.28 2.56
N THR A 223 2.83 -6.18 1.84
CA THR A 223 1.52 -6.64 2.30
C THR A 223 1.01 -7.65 1.29
N GLN A 224 0.46 -8.77 1.75
CA GLN A 224 -0.07 -9.83 0.90
C GLN A 224 -1.42 -10.30 1.43
N LEU A 225 -2.35 -10.63 0.53
CA LEU A 225 -3.58 -11.32 0.90
C LEU A 225 -3.29 -12.83 0.95
N VAL A 226 -3.78 -13.50 1.99
CA VAL A 226 -3.47 -14.90 2.26
C VAL A 226 -4.70 -15.68 2.71
N CYS A 227 -4.64 -17.00 2.53
CA CYS A 227 -5.45 -17.93 3.28
C CYS A 227 -4.61 -18.45 4.46
N LEU A 228 -5.05 -18.19 5.70
CA LEU A 228 -4.37 -18.64 6.92
C LEU A 228 -4.41 -20.16 7.14
N GLN A 229 -5.17 -20.90 6.32
CA GLN A 229 -5.05 -22.35 6.29
C GLN A 229 -3.70 -22.73 5.65
N PRO A 230 -2.77 -23.34 6.39
CA PRO A 230 -1.49 -23.74 5.83
C PRO A 230 -1.71 -24.69 4.65
N VAL A 231 -0.89 -24.57 3.61
CA VAL A 231 -0.90 -25.53 2.49
C VAL A 231 -0.35 -26.89 2.94
N ASP A 232 0.41 -26.93 4.04
CA ASP A 232 0.93 -28.15 4.67
C ASP A 232 0.25 -28.39 6.04
N PRO A 233 -0.54 -29.46 6.21
CA PRO A 233 -1.15 -29.85 7.48
C PRO A 233 -0.14 -30.09 8.62
N ARG A 234 1.15 -30.30 8.32
CA ARG A 234 2.19 -30.44 9.36
C ARG A 234 2.63 -29.10 9.96
N ALA A 235 2.21 -27.98 9.39
CA ALA A 235 2.51 -26.62 9.86
C ALA A 235 1.42 -26.02 10.79
N GLU A 236 0.53 -26.86 11.33
CA GLU A 236 -0.59 -26.48 12.22
C GLU A 236 -0.15 -25.88 13.58
N ALA A 237 1.14 -25.89 13.91
CA ALA A 237 1.63 -25.36 15.18
C ALA A 237 1.74 -23.82 15.15
N ALA A 238 0.75 -23.18 15.78
CA ALA A 238 0.74 -21.79 16.28
C ALA A 238 1.10 -20.72 15.24
N VAL A 239 0.08 -20.13 14.64
CA VAL A 239 0.25 -18.93 13.83
C VAL A 239 0.60 -17.75 14.76
N GLY A 240 1.90 -17.54 15.01
CA GLY A 240 2.48 -16.41 15.76
C GLY A 240 2.37 -15.07 15.00
N PHE A 241 1.22 -14.82 14.38
CA PHE A 241 0.98 -13.54 13.75
C PHE A 241 0.22 -12.66 14.72
N VAL A 242 0.71 -11.43 14.88
CA VAL A 242 0.08 -10.44 15.75
C VAL A 242 -0.83 -9.54 14.93
N ARG A 243 -1.96 -9.12 15.50
CA ARG A 243 -2.91 -8.25 14.79
C ARG A 243 -2.24 -6.91 14.46
N SER A 244 -2.46 -6.41 13.24
CA SER A 244 -1.83 -5.19 12.71
C SER A 244 -2.80 -4.37 11.85
N GLY A 245 -2.33 -3.26 11.28
CA GLY A 245 -3.05 -2.43 10.32
C GLY A 245 -4.37 -1.88 10.88
N ILE A 246 -5.37 -1.75 10.01
CA ILE A 246 -6.70 -1.23 10.40
C ILE A 246 -7.34 -2.09 11.49
N SER A 247 -7.11 -3.41 11.48
CA SER A 247 -7.67 -4.31 12.48
C SER A 247 -7.09 -4.08 13.88
N ALA A 248 -5.80 -3.80 13.98
CA ALA A 248 -5.20 -3.41 15.26
C ALA A 248 -5.61 -2.00 15.69
N LEU A 249 -5.76 -1.07 14.74
CA LEU A 249 -6.18 0.30 15.03
C LEU A 249 -7.63 0.35 15.50
N SER A 250 -8.50 -0.47 14.91
CA SER A 250 -9.91 -0.64 15.29
C SER A 250 -10.07 -1.15 16.71
N ASP A 251 -9.16 -2.01 17.18
CA ASP A 251 -9.19 -2.47 18.58
C ASP A 251 -8.88 -1.38 19.61
N LEU A 252 -8.18 -0.33 19.18
CA LEU A 252 -7.64 0.71 20.04
C LEU A 252 -8.41 2.04 19.93
N THR A 253 -9.31 2.16 18.96
CA THR A 253 -9.97 3.42 18.58
C THR A 253 -11.43 3.17 18.18
N ASP A 254 -12.18 4.23 17.90
CA ASP A 254 -13.56 4.11 17.40
C ASP A 254 -13.64 3.82 15.88
N LEU A 255 -12.50 3.49 15.25
CA LEU A 255 -12.45 3.13 13.84
C LEU A 255 -13.06 1.75 13.61
N GLY A 256 -13.94 1.61 12.62
CA GLY A 256 -14.42 0.31 12.19
C GLY A 256 -13.34 -0.50 11.46
N ASP A 257 -13.27 -1.80 11.72
CA ASP A 257 -12.37 -2.73 11.05
C ASP A 257 -12.76 -2.94 9.57
N ASP A 258 -11.80 -3.38 8.77
CA ASP A 258 -12.01 -3.86 7.42
C ASP A 258 -12.60 -5.28 7.42
N ALA A 259 -13.18 -5.71 6.30
CA ALA A 259 -13.74 -7.05 6.16
C ALA A 259 -12.68 -8.17 6.27
N VAL A 260 -11.42 -7.85 5.94
CA VAL A 260 -10.30 -8.80 5.98
C VAL A 260 -9.35 -8.40 7.09
N VAL A 261 -9.24 -9.27 8.10
CA VAL A 261 -8.38 -9.02 9.26
C VAL A 261 -6.92 -8.93 8.86
N THR A 262 -6.22 -7.94 9.39
CA THR A 262 -4.79 -7.72 9.14
C THR A 262 -3.92 -8.23 10.28
N TYR A 263 -2.87 -8.95 9.92
CA TYR A 263 -1.84 -9.47 10.82
C TYR A 263 -0.44 -9.06 10.35
N ALA A 264 0.53 -9.06 11.25
CA ALA A 264 1.93 -8.82 10.98
C ALA A 264 2.81 -10.02 11.36
N THR A 265 3.91 -10.17 10.63
CA THR A 265 4.95 -11.20 10.87
C THR A 265 6.33 -10.68 10.46
N GLY A 266 7.39 -11.28 11.01
CA GLY A 266 8.78 -11.01 10.61
C GLY A 266 9.17 -11.64 9.27
N LYS A 267 10.27 -11.18 8.67
CA LYS A 267 10.79 -11.71 7.38
C LYS A 267 11.23 -13.18 7.41
N THR A 268 11.64 -13.64 8.58
CA THR A 268 12.23 -14.97 8.79
C THR A 268 11.20 -16.03 9.09
N ASP A 269 9.93 -15.64 9.28
CA ASP A 269 8.84 -16.55 9.58
C ASP A 269 8.62 -17.54 8.41
N THR A 270 8.76 -18.83 8.71
CA THR A 270 8.64 -19.93 7.75
C THR A 270 7.18 -20.26 7.45
N VAL A 271 6.28 -20.08 8.42
CA VAL A 271 4.84 -20.29 8.26
C VAL A 271 4.28 -19.26 7.29
N ALA A 272 4.67 -17.98 7.44
CA ALA A 272 4.29 -16.91 6.52
C ALA A 272 4.68 -17.19 5.05
N ARG A 273 5.71 -18.01 4.83
CA ARG A 273 6.17 -18.42 3.49
C ARG A 273 5.38 -19.59 2.90
N SER A 274 4.80 -20.44 3.74
CA SER A 274 3.99 -21.60 3.31
C SER A 274 2.52 -21.26 3.09
N LEU A 275 2.06 -20.08 3.52
CA LEU A 275 0.70 -19.62 3.28
C LEU A 275 0.41 -19.46 1.77
N ARG A 276 -0.82 -19.85 1.39
CA ARG A 276 -1.34 -19.59 0.06
C ARG A 276 -1.63 -18.10 -0.10
N ARG A 277 -0.95 -17.47 -1.07
CA ARG A 277 -1.22 -16.10 -1.51
C ARG A 277 -2.40 -16.09 -2.46
N VAL A 278 -3.22 -15.07 -2.37
CA VAL A 278 -4.37 -14.83 -3.26
C VAL A 278 -4.35 -13.39 -3.73
N ASP A 279 -4.93 -13.14 -4.90
CA ASP A 279 -4.89 -11.81 -5.53
C ASP A 279 -6.16 -11.00 -5.27
N LEU A 280 -7.22 -11.65 -4.75
CA LEU A 280 -8.54 -11.07 -4.53
C LEU A 280 -8.88 -11.08 -3.03
N GLU A 281 -9.42 -9.97 -2.52
CA GLU A 281 -9.84 -9.85 -1.11
C GLU A 281 -10.94 -10.86 -0.76
N ASP A 282 -11.90 -11.09 -1.66
CA ASP A 282 -13.00 -12.05 -1.43
C ASP A 282 -12.52 -13.51 -1.31
N ALA A 283 -11.33 -13.82 -1.82
CA ALA A 283 -10.71 -15.14 -1.71
C ALA A 283 -9.74 -15.25 -0.51
N ALA A 284 -9.46 -14.13 0.16
CA ALA A 284 -8.58 -14.05 1.30
C ALA A 284 -9.39 -14.13 2.59
N ASN A 285 -8.83 -14.77 3.61
CA ASN A 285 -9.38 -14.68 4.97
C ASN A 285 -8.49 -13.82 5.89
N ALA A 286 -7.34 -13.39 5.41
CA ALA A 286 -6.47 -12.46 6.11
C ALA A 286 -5.58 -11.66 5.16
N ARG A 287 -5.13 -10.50 5.67
CA ARG A 287 -4.06 -9.69 5.12
C ARG A 287 -2.84 -9.87 6.01
N LEU A 288 -1.70 -10.16 5.41
CA LEU A 288 -0.44 -10.34 6.13
C LEU A 288 0.57 -9.27 5.72
N GLU A 289 0.97 -8.45 6.68
CA GLU A 289 2.07 -7.52 6.58
C GLU A 289 3.37 -8.20 6.99
N VAL A 290 4.40 -8.12 6.14
CA VAL A 290 5.74 -8.59 6.49
C VAL A 290 6.58 -7.40 6.92
N TRP A 291 7.01 -7.42 8.17
CA TRP A 291 7.69 -6.32 8.82
C TRP A 291 9.22 -6.42 8.70
N ARG A 292 9.90 -5.28 8.84
CA ARG A 292 11.37 -5.13 8.79
C ARG A 292 12.07 -5.82 9.96
N TYR A 293 11.34 -5.97 11.05
CA TYR A 293 11.71 -6.62 12.29
C TYR A 293 10.58 -7.52 12.76
N ASP A 294 10.86 -8.36 13.75
CA ASP A 294 9.85 -9.24 14.32
C ASP A 294 8.87 -8.41 15.16
N PRO A 295 7.57 -8.35 14.78
CA PRO A 295 6.58 -7.59 15.52
C PRO A 295 6.30 -8.16 16.92
N GLU A 296 6.60 -9.44 17.18
CA GLU A 296 6.39 -10.04 18.50
C GLU A 296 7.26 -9.38 19.59
N LEU A 297 8.45 -8.89 19.22
CA LEU A 297 9.40 -8.22 20.13
C LEU A 297 8.76 -7.07 20.91
N LEU A 298 7.83 -6.37 20.26
CA LEU A 298 7.13 -5.23 20.82
C LEU A 298 5.62 -5.48 20.86
N SER A 299 5.14 -6.72 20.84
CA SER A 299 3.70 -7.00 20.84
C SER A 299 3.09 -7.04 22.25
N THR A 300 1.87 -6.52 22.43
CA THR A 300 1.07 -6.64 23.66
C THR A 300 -0.27 -7.25 23.31
N ASP A 301 -0.70 -8.24 24.09
CA ASP A 301 -2.04 -8.86 23.98
C ASP A 301 -2.38 -9.34 22.56
N GLY A 302 -1.39 -9.91 21.85
CA GLY A 302 -1.57 -10.44 20.49
C GLY A 302 -1.67 -9.38 19.39
N ARG A 303 -1.32 -8.12 19.69
CA ARG A 303 -1.33 -6.99 18.76
C ARG A 303 0.04 -6.31 18.74
N VAL A 304 0.37 -5.70 17.60
CA VAL A 304 1.57 -4.86 17.47
C VAL A 304 1.56 -3.67 18.45
N ASP A 305 2.75 -3.13 18.79
CA ASP A 305 2.85 -1.89 19.57
C ASP A 305 2.22 -0.69 18.86
N ALA A 306 1.79 0.31 19.64
CA ALA A 306 1.04 1.44 19.12
C ALA A 306 1.90 2.35 18.25
N LEU A 307 3.18 2.54 18.58
CA LEU A 307 4.05 3.40 17.78
C LEU A 307 4.44 2.73 16.45
N SER A 308 4.72 1.41 16.43
CA SER A 308 4.92 0.70 15.16
C SER A 308 3.66 0.66 14.31
N LEU A 309 2.48 0.51 14.93
CA LEU A 309 1.18 0.61 14.26
C LEU A 309 0.97 2.01 13.65
N TYR A 310 1.28 3.05 14.42
CA TYR A 310 1.26 4.42 13.91
C TYR A 310 2.18 4.56 12.68
N LEU A 311 3.42 4.06 12.76
CA LEU A 311 4.38 4.14 11.66
C LEU A 311 3.95 3.35 10.42
N SER A 312 3.17 2.27 10.56
CA SER A 312 2.67 1.50 9.42
C SER A 312 1.56 2.24 8.67
N LEU A 313 0.77 3.07 9.36
CA LEU A 313 -0.41 3.74 8.82
C LEU A 313 -0.29 5.26 8.65
N ARG A 314 0.75 5.92 9.18
CA ARG A 314 0.88 7.40 9.19
C ARG A 314 0.79 8.06 7.81
N ASP A 315 1.19 7.36 6.76
CA ASP A 315 1.18 7.87 5.39
C ASP A 315 -0.16 7.54 4.68
N SER A 316 -1.20 7.09 5.41
CA SER A 316 -2.54 6.81 4.90
C SER A 316 -3.25 8.08 4.43
N ALA A 317 -3.92 8.01 3.27
CA ALA A 317 -4.73 9.12 2.73
C ALA A 317 -6.13 9.21 3.35
N ASP A 318 -6.56 8.23 4.16
CA ASP A 318 -7.88 8.21 4.78
C ASP A 318 -7.91 9.06 6.06
N GLU A 319 -8.70 10.13 6.05
CA GLU A 319 -8.86 11.04 7.19
C GLU A 319 -9.42 10.36 8.45
N ARG A 320 -10.17 9.26 8.31
CA ARG A 320 -10.64 8.47 9.47
C ARG A 320 -9.47 7.75 10.12
N VAL A 321 -8.54 7.23 9.32
CA VAL A 321 -7.33 6.58 9.80
C VAL A 321 -6.43 7.61 10.48
N GLN A 322 -6.24 8.80 9.89
CA GLN A 322 -5.46 9.87 10.49
C GLN A 322 -6.02 10.28 11.87
N ARG A 323 -7.34 10.49 11.99
CA ARG A 323 -7.98 10.78 13.28
C ARG A 323 -7.81 9.67 14.32
N ALA A 324 -7.92 8.41 13.90
CA ALA A 324 -7.71 7.28 14.78
C ALA A 324 -6.24 7.19 15.23
N LEU A 325 -5.29 7.53 14.38
CA LEU A 325 -3.87 7.61 14.75
C LEU A 325 -3.59 8.71 15.79
N ASP A 326 -4.26 9.86 15.67
CA ASP A 326 -4.16 10.93 16.68
C ASP A 326 -4.69 10.44 18.04
N GLN A 327 -5.87 9.82 18.05
CA GLN A 327 -6.46 9.21 19.26
C GLN A 327 -5.52 8.16 19.87
N LEU A 328 -4.91 7.30 19.04
CA LEU A 328 -3.95 6.30 19.47
C LEU A 328 -2.77 6.94 20.23
N LEU A 329 -2.17 8.00 19.69
CA LEU A 329 -1.05 8.70 20.34
C LEU A 329 -1.46 9.40 21.65
N GLU A 330 -2.71 9.84 21.78
CA GLU A 330 -3.23 10.45 23.01
C GLU A 330 -3.44 9.42 24.14
N THR A 331 -3.72 8.16 23.79
CA THR A 331 -3.87 7.07 24.79
C THR A 331 -2.55 6.59 25.37
N LEU A 332 -1.43 6.89 24.72
CA LEU A 332 -0.10 6.47 25.17
C LEU A 332 0.31 7.18 26.46
N ARG A 333 0.81 6.38 27.40
CA ARG A 333 1.47 6.87 28.62
C ARG A 333 2.96 7.08 28.29
N TRP A 334 3.33 8.34 28.13
CA TRP A 334 4.68 8.79 27.83
C TRP A 334 5.62 8.76 29.03
#